data_AF-A0A369JA29-F1
#
_entry.id   AF-A0A369JA29-F1
#
_cell.length_a   1.000
_cell.length_b   1.000
_cell.length_c   1.000
_cell.angle_alpha   90.00
_cell.angle_beta   90.00
_cell.angle_gamma   90.00
#
_symmetry.space_group_name_H-M   'P 1'
#
loop_
_entity.id
_entity.type
_entity.pdbx_description
1 polymer ?
#
loop_
_entity_poly.entity_id
_entity_poly.type
_entity_poly.pdbx_seq_one_letter_code
_entity_poly.pdbx_strand_id
1 'polypeptide(L)'
;MSTDTIPQSLRFIAILRGLSVTSLSWLVQSVTQHWPSYYDVKPINIKSISNLVNTSPVYNKFHGLIYPRSVDFARHKLTTLPLDIVLDIVKELDWYSILTIRKTCKYLEEISRTCTVWCSQYRLYVAQRPFPLHLEEPLESYTAAELERWMLLRISADLGWESDDTKLTRTSQFKQKEVTGIFLVPGGRWLLVGSENGSVMAYDMDAPTVAPKLLIPPETLQDQQPVYNMSISQDLSSSKLTFTLSLSPCAQYANSLLLLRIHIWRIILHGHGAQAHLRANRLNNFQAHDVGVITRTAIHDNHFGRIIRNNARSSSIDVFDWAKSTSETHHKATIFCDETLSAIRFLPGHRLLVCSVTSLMLYSFITAKCSEVTAPTATSSLTKRLWRLPFDGDRVLHGALSEGHSDELATYFVIYAGNTIHGLAIPHIVDQPPHLRELVDISGLELGCITLSVGFEKAFIQHRDRSISRLKFSWDKRGIQEVKPASSCPTITVKGYPTTLNGARLPLLDEETGRVVQSSREGIVIVDTALLYTTDGKNETSIQSIS
;
A
#
# COMPACT_ATOMS: atom_id res chain seq x y z
N MET A 1 18.37 -56.12 2.68
CA MET A 1 17.93 -55.07 1.74
C MET A 1 18.07 -53.74 2.46
N SER A 2 19.03 -52.90 2.06
CA SER A 2 19.37 -51.68 2.78
C SER A 2 18.37 -50.56 2.45
N THR A 3 17.71 -50.03 3.48
CA THR A 3 16.67 -48.99 3.41
C THR A 3 17.23 -47.61 3.75
N ASP A 4 18.35 -47.19 3.17
CA ASP A 4 18.94 -45.87 3.46
C ASP A 4 19.50 -45.20 2.20
N THR A 5 18.61 -44.76 1.32
CA THR A 5 18.97 -43.81 0.26
C THR A 5 17.94 -42.69 0.19
N ILE A 6 18.25 -41.58 0.86
CA ILE A 6 17.61 -40.29 0.60
C ILE A 6 18.10 -39.84 -0.80
N PRO A 7 17.21 -39.46 -1.73
CA PRO A 7 17.58 -38.96 -3.05
C PRO A 7 18.56 -37.78 -2.99
N GLN A 8 19.53 -37.78 -3.90
CA GLN A 8 20.59 -36.77 -3.96
C GLN A 8 20.06 -35.34 -4.18
N SER A 9 18.89 -35.17 -4.83
CA SER A 9 18.24 -33.87 -5.04
C SER A 9 17.78 -33.22 -3.72
N LEU A 10 17.22 -34.01 -2.79
CA LEU A 10 16.81 -33.54 -1.46
C LEU A 10 18.01 -33.14 -0.58
N ARG A 11 19.13 -33.86 -0.72
CA ARG A 11 20.38 -33.52 -0.01
C ARG A 11 21.02 -32.24 -0.56
N PHE A 12 20.96 -32.01 -1.87
CA PHE A 12 21.51 -30.82 -2.50
C PHE A 12 20.75 -29.54 -2.10
N ILE A 13 19.42 -29.63 -1.96
CA ILE A 13 18.56 -28.51 -1.54
C ILE A 13 18.72 -28.19 -0.04
N ALA A 14 18.91 -29.22 0.81
CA ALA A 14 19.17 -29.05 2.24
C ALA A 14 20.56 -28.48 2.55
N ILE A 15 21.55 -28.64 1.64
CA ILE A 15 22.92 -28.13 1.82
C ILE A 15 23.05 -26.69 1.30
N LEU A 16 22.28 -26.29 0.28
CA LEU A 16 22.32 -24.91 -0.26
C LEU A 16 21.54 -23.90 0.59
N ARG A 17 20.79 -24.34 1.60
CA ARG A 17 20.09 -23.45 2.53
C ARG A 17 20.35 -23.90 3.96
N GLY A 18 20.76 -22.96 4.80
CA GLY A 18 20.58 -23.06 6.26
C GLY A 18 19.10 -22.98 6.59
N LEU A 19 18.32 -24.01 6.24
CA LEU A 19 16.88 -24.05 6.47
C LEU A 19 16.58 -24.22 7.96
N SER A 20 15.57 -23.48 8.43
CA SER A 20 14.92 -23.76 9.71
C SER A 20 14.22 -25.12 9.66
N VAL A 21 14.03 -25.74 10.83
CA VAL A 21 13.40 -27.07 11.01
C VAL A 21 12.02 -27.15 10.36
N THR A 22 11.28 -26.04 10.32
CA THR A 22 9.95 -25.94 9.70
C THR A 22 9.97 -26.10 8.18
N SER A 23 10.94 -25.51 7.50
CA SER A 23 11.08 -25.61 6.03
C SER A 23 11.50 -27.01 5.60
N LEU A 24 12.32 -27.69 6.40
CA LEU A 24 12.70 -29.08 6.16
C LEU A 24 11.49 -30.03 6.30
N SER A 25 10.65 -29.80 7.30
CA SER A 25 9.42 -30.58 7.53
C SER A 25 8.43 -30.42 6.37
N TRP A 26 8.22 -29.20 5.89
CA TRP A 26 7.32 -28.93 4.77
C TRP A 26 7.80 -29.61 3.47
N LEU A 27 9.10 -29.52 3.16
CA LEU A 27 9.70 -30.13 1.97
C LEU A 27 9.54 -31.66 1.97
N VAL A 28 9.81 -32.32 3.09
CA VAL A 28 9.63 -33.78 3.23
C VAL A 28 8.16 -34.17 3.03
N GLN A 29 7.22 -33.37 3.56
CA GLN A 29 5.79 -33.64 3.47
C GLN A 29 5.25 -33.42 2.04
N SER A 30 5.74 -32.39 1.35
CA SER A 30 5.32 -32.08 -0.03
C SER A 30 5.80 -33.13 -1.03
N VAL A 31 7.06 -33.58 -0.90
CA VAL A 31 7.63 -34.64 -1.76
C VAL A 31 6.95 -35.98 -1.54
N THR A 32 6.62 -36.34 -0.29
CA THR A 32 5.95 -37.61 0.02
C THR A 32 4.49 -37.63 -0.45
N GLN A 33 3.78 -36.50 -0.47
CA GLN A 33 2.41 -36.43 -0.98
C GLN A 33 2.30 -36.49 -2.50
N HIS A 34 3.22 -35.88 -3.24
CA HIS A 34 3.08 -35.73 -4.69
C HIS A 34 3.72 -36.87 -5.50
N TRP A 35 4.58 -37.69 -4.89
CA TRP A 35 5.31 -38.79 -5.55
C TRP A 35 5.25 -40.12 -4.75
N PRO A 36 4.06 -40.63 -4.42
CA PRO A 36 3.90 -41.76 -3.49
C PRO A 36 4.44 -43.10 -4.04
N SER A 37 4.55 -43.25 -5.36
CA SER A 37 5.07 -44.47 -6.01
C SER A 37 6.60 -44.59 -5.97
N TYR A 38 7.32 -43.55 -5.57
CA TYR A 38 8.78 -43.52 -5.53
C TYR A 38 9.39 -43.76 -4.14
N TYR A 39 8.57 -43.77 -3.07
CA TYR A 39 9.06 -43.85 -1.69
C TYR A 39 8.18 -44.73 -0.80
N ASP A 40 8.78 -45.78 -0.23
CA ASP A 40 8.15 -46.67 0.75
C ASP A 40 8.50 -46.20 2.18
N VAL A 41 8.01 -45.01 2.57
CA VAL A 41 8.32 -44.39 3.87
C VAL A 41 7.04 -44.09 4.64
N LYS A 42 6.91 -44.68 5.84
CA LYS A 42 5.80 -44.39 6.77
C LYS A 42 5.86 -42.93 7.25
N PRO A 43 4.72 -42.25 7.46
CA PRO A 43 4.71 -40.86 7.92
C PRO A 43 5.38 -40.74 9.29
N ILE A 44 6.39 -39.88 9.41
CA ILE A 44 7.09 -39.64 10.69
C ILE A 44 6.32 -38.60 11.49
N ASN A 45 6.09 -38.90 12.78
CA ASN A 45 5.40 -38.01 13.71
C ASN A 45 6.28 -36.79 14.08
N ILE A 46 5.86 -35.60 13.67
CA ILE A 46 6.57 -34.32 13.79
C ILE A 46 6.86 -33.96 15.27
N LYS A 47 6.04 -34.39 16.23
CA LYS A 47 6.28 -34.14 17.67
C LYS A 47 7.51 -34.87 18.23
N SER A 48 8.00 -35.92 17.57
CA SER A 48 9.22 -36.62 18.00
C SER A 48 10.51 -35.94 17.54
N ILE A 49 10.45 -35.02 16.57
CA ILE A 49 11.64 -34.39 15.99
C ILE A 49 12.14 -33.25 16.89
N SER A 50 11.26 -32.45 17.52
CA SER A 50 11.70 -31.36 18.41
C SER A 50 12.41 -31.85 19.67
N ASN A 51 12.02 -33.02 20.19
CA ASN A 51 12.63 -33.60 21.39
C ASN A 51 13.95 -34.33 21.10
N LEU A 52 14.20 -34.74 19.85
CA LEU A 52 15.46 -35.40 19.46
C LEU A 52 16.61 -34.41 19.24
N VAL A 53 16.30 -33.15 18.91
CA VAL A 53 17.30 -32.15 18.50
C VAL A 53 18.07 -31.56 19.69
N ASN A 54 17.54 -31.64 20.92
CA ASN A 54 18.09 -30.86 22.03
C ASN A 54 18.94 -31.62 23.08
N THR A 55 19.02 -32.95 23.09
CA THR A 55 19.75 -33.65 24.20
C THR A 55 20.38 -35.02 23.89
N SER A 56 20.85 -35.31 22.67
CA SER A 56 21.39 -36.66 22.39
C SER A 56 22.65 -36.73 21.53
N PRO A 57 23.62 -37.65 21.83
CA PRO A 57 24.70 -38.03 20.92
C PRO A 57 24.22 -38.58 19.57
N VAL A 58 22.91 -38.84 19.43
CA VAL A 58 22.24 -39.09 18.16
C VAL A 58 22.28 -37.87 17.23
N TYR A 59 22.27 -36.63 17.74
CA TYR A 59 22.42 -35.42 16.92
C TYR A 59 23.79 -35.37 16.25
N ASN A 60 24.87 -35.74 16.95
CA ASN A 60 26.21 -35.82 16.34
C ASN A 60 26.33 -36.98 15.33
N LYS A 61 25.59 -38.08 15.53
CA LYS A 61 25.53 -39.20 14.58
C LYS A 61 24.69 -38.83 13.34
N PHE A 62 23.60 -38.08 13.51
CA PHE A 62 22.79 -37.52 12.43
C PHE A 62 23.53 -36.40 11.68
N HIS A 63 24.26 -35.54 12.38
CA HIS A 63 25.10 -34.50 11.80
C HIS A 63 26.24 -35.12 10.98
N GLY A 64 26.81 -36.26 11.42
CA GLY A 64 27.79 -37.03 10.62
C GLY A 64 27.19 -37.81 9.43
N LEU A 65 25.87 -38.09 9.45
CA LEU A 65 25.13 -38.73 8.36
C LEU A 65 24.59 -37.71 7.33
N ILE A 66 24.27 -36.50 7.78
CA ILE A 66 23.82 -35.38 6.94
C ILE A 66 25.01 -34.60 6.37
N TYR A 67 26.09 -34.45 7.15
CA TYR A 67 27.35 -33.84 6.76
C TYR A 67 28.51 -34.86 6.87
N PRO A 68 28.54 -35.90 6.02
CA PRO A 68 29.68 -36.80 6.00
C PRO A 68 30.95 -36.01 5.70
N ARG A 69 32.03 -36.28 6.46
CA ARG A 69 33.37 -35.71 6.26
C ARG A 69 33.74 -35.81 4.79
N SER A 70 33.84 -34.65 4.13
CA SER A 70 34.28 -34.42 2.75
C SER A 70 34.21 -35.66 1.85
N VAL A 71 33.02 -36.15 1.59
CA VAL A 71 32.84 -36.99 0.41
C VAL A 71 33.13 -36.06 -0.76
N ASP A 72 34.14 -36.38 -1.56
CA ASP A 72 34.38 -35.76 -2.87
C ASP A 72 33.14 -36.05 -3.74
N PHE A 73 32.08 -35.27 -3.52
CA PHE A 73 31.00 -35.19 -4.47
C PHE A 73 31.65 -34.65 -5.73
N ALA A 74 31.71 -35.50 -6.76
CA ALA A 74 31.99 -35.02 -8.11
C ALA A 74 31.16 -33.75 -8.29
N ARG A 75 31.82 -32.61 -8.56
CA ARG A 75 31.18 -31.30 -8.68
C ARG A 75 30.13 -31.38 -9.79
N HIS A 76 28.93 -31.83 -9.45
CA HIS A 76 27.83 -31.92 -10.38
C HIS A 76 27.48 -30.49 -10.74
N LYS A 77 27.78 -30.13 -11.98
CA LYS A 77 27.49 -28.80 -12.48
C LYS A 77 25.97 -28.68 -12.54
N LEU A 78 25.41 -27.60 -11.99
CA LEU A 78 23.96 -27.36 -12.06
C LEU A 78 23.46 -27.42 -13.53
N THR A 79 24.33 -27.08 -14.48
CA THR A 79 24.10 -27.14 -15.93
C THR A 79 23.97 -28.56 -16.51
N THR A 80 24.26 -29.63 -15.75
CA THR A 80 24.07 -31.02 -16.21
C THR A 80 22.72 -31.61 -15.78
N LEU A 81 21.96 -30.90 -14.94
CA LEU A 81 20.62 -31.34 -14.55
C LEU A 81 19.61 -31.01 -15.67
N PRO A 82 18.51 -31.78 -15.79
CA PRO A 82 17.40 -31.43 -16.67
C PRO A 82 16.85 -30.03 -16.37
N LEU A 83 16.42 -29.31 -17.43
CA LEU A 83 15.94 -27.92 -17.33
C LEU A 83 14.88 -27.73 -16.24
N ASP A 84 13.89 -28.63 -16.18
CA ASP A 84 12.78 -28.53 -15.21
C ASP A 84 13.28 -28.57 -13.76
N ILE A 85 14.28 -29.42 -13.48
CA ILE A 85 14.89 -29.52 -12.15
C ILE A 85 15.66 -28.24 -11.81
N VAL A 86 16.39 -27.68 -12.77
CA VAL A 86 17.10 -26.41 -12.56
C VAL A 86 16.11 -25.28 -12.34
N LEU A 87 15.03 -25.21 -13.11
CA LEU A 87 13.97 -24.23 -12.94
C LEU A 87 13.34 -24.32 -11.55
N ASP A 88 13.02 -25.51 -11.07
CA ASP A 88 12.45 -25.69 -9.73
C ASP A 88 13.43 -25.28 -8.63
N ILE A 89 14.72 -25.59 -8.78
CA ILE A 89 15.75 -25.09 -7.85
C ILE A 89 15.79 -23.55 -7.87
N VAL A 90 15.78 -22.93 -9.06
CA VAL A 90 15.88 -21.47 -9.19
C VAL A 90 14.62 -20.75 -8.68
N LYS A 91 13.42 -21.32 -8.87
CA LYS A 91 12.15 -20.78 -8.33
C LYS A 91 12.15 -20.69 -6.81
N GLU A 92 12.90 -21.56 -6.15
CA GLU A 92 13.02 -21.58 -4.70
C GLU A 92 13.98 -20.52 -4.18
N LEU A 93 14.95 -20.04 -4.97
CA LEU A 93 15.94 -19.04 -4.55
C LEU A 93 15.30 -17.69 -4.22
N ASP A 94 15.97 -16.86 -3.41
CA ASP A 94 15.57 -15.45 -3.25
C ASP A 94 16.01 -14.61 -4.46
N TRP A 95 15.44 -13.41 -4.58
CA TRP A 95 15.72 -12.48 -5.67
C TRP A 95 17.21 -12.18 -5.81
N TYR A 96 17.95 -12.05 -4.70
CA TYR A 96 19.37 -11.74 -4.71
C TYR A 96 20.18 -12.88 -5.32
N SER A 97 19.93 -14.11 -4.86
CA SER A 97 20.56 -15.33 -5.36
C SER A 97 20.26 -15.55 -6.83
N ILE A 98 19.03 -15.26 -7.28
CA ILE A 98 18.64 -15.30 -8.70
C ILE A 98 19.53 -14.36 -9.53
N LEU A 99 19.70 -13.11 -9.08
CA LEU A 99 20.57 -12.15 -9.75
C LEU A 99 22.05 -12.54 -9.69
N THR A 100 22.50 -13.20 -8.61
CA THR A 100 23.87 -13.71 -8.49
C THR A 100 24.14 -14.85 -9.47
N ILE A 101 23.26 -15.87 -9.52
CA ILE A 101 23.48 -17.03 -10.39
C ILE A 101 23.44 -16.64 -11.88
N ARG A 102 22.71 -15.58 -12.23
CA ARG A 102 22.66 -15.02 -13.58
C ARG A 102 24.05 -14.65 -14.11
N LYS A 103 24.95 -14.20 -13.23
CA LYS A 103 26.32 -13.78 -13.59
C LYS A 103 27.28 -14.95 -13.79
N THR A 104 26.84 -16.19 -13.57
CA THR A 104 27.74 -17.35 -13.58
C THR A 104 27.95 -17.94 -14.97
N CYS A 105 26.87 -18.19 -15.72
CA CYS A 105 26.94 -18.68 -17.10
C CYS A 105 25.65 -18.36 -17.87
N LYS A 106 25.74 -18.41 -19.21
CA LYS A 106 24.62 -18.09 -20.12
C LYS A 106 23.36 -18.95 -19.87
N TYR A 107 23.55 -20.24 -19.53
CA TYR A 107 22.42 -21.14 -19.25
C TYR A 107 21.61 -20.69 -18.03
N LEU A 108 22.29 -20.34 -16.93
CA LEU A 108 21.62 -19.85 -15.72
C LEU A 108 21.11 -18.42 -15.89
N GLU A 109 21.78 -17.61 -16.72
CA GLU A 109 21.27 -16.31 -17.13
C GLU A 109 19.90 -16.44 -17.80
N GLU A 110 19.78 -17.30 -18.82
CA GLU A 110 18.54 -17.54 -19.54
C GLU A 110 17.43 -18.07 -18.63
N ILE A 111 17.74 -19.05 -17.76
CA ILE A 111 16.77 -19.63 -16.81
C ILE A 111 16.27 -18.59 -15.80
N SER A 112 17.18 -17.79 -15.24
CA SER A 112 16.85 -16.75 -14.25
C SER A 112 15.96 -15.64 -14.78
N ARG A 113 15.83 -15.52 -16.12
CA ARG A 113 14.98 -14.53 -16.80
C ARG A 113 13.64 -15.10 -17.24
N THR A 114 13.33 -16.36 -16.92
CA THR A 114 12.04 -16.95 -17.31
C THR A 114 10.89 -16.37 -16.48
N CYS A 115 9.72 -16.26 -17.09
CA CYS A 115 8.52 -15.76 -16.41
C CYS A 115 8.15 -16.63 -15.21
N THR A 116 8.35 -17.95 -15.29
CA THR A 116 8.04 -18.87 -14.19
C THR A 116 8.83 -18.61 -12.91
N VAL A 117 10.10 -18.19 -13.03
CA VAL A 117 10.95 -17.82 -11.89
C VAL A 117 10.40 -16.54 -11.23
N TRP A 118 10.11 -15.51 -12.01
CA TRP A 118 9.60 -14.24 -11.49
C TRP A 118 8.16 -14.33 -10.96
N CYS A 119 7.31 -15.20 -11.52
CA CYS A 119 6.02 -15.54 -10.93
C CYS A 119 6.18 -16.20 -9.55
N SER A 120 7.19 -17.06 -9.38
CA SER A 120 7.52 -17.64 -8.06
C SER A 120 7.94 -16.54 -7.08
N GLN A 121 8.84 -15.65 -7.51
CA GLN A 121 9.30 -14.52 -6.67
C GLN A 121 8.14 -13.60 -6.27
N TYR A 122 7.25 -13.28 -7.21
CA TYR A 122 6.04 -12.49 -6.92
C TYR A 122 5.18 -13.16 -5.84
N ARG A 123 4.92 -14.46 -5.96
CA ARG A 123 4.13 -15.20 -4.96
C ARG A 123 4.82 -15.21 -3.60
N LEU A 124 6.14 -15.38 -3.55
CA LEU A 124 6.91 -15.33 -2.29
C LEU A 124 6.84 -13.94 -1.66
N TYR A 125 6.99 -12.89 -2.45
CA TYR A 125 6.88 -11.50 -1.99
C TYR A 125 5.49 -11.20 -1.43
N VAL A 126 4.44 -11.55 -2.18
CA VAL A 126 3.04 -11.40 -1.77
C VAL A 126 2.75 -12.16 -0.47
N ALA A 127 3.25 -13.40 -0.35
CA ALA A 127 3.03 -14.23 0.84
C ALA A 127 3.71 -13.68 2.11
N GLN A 128 4.79 -12.93 1.95
CA GLN A 128 5.48 -12.26 3.08
C GLN A 128 4.80 -10.96 3.48
N ARG A 129 3.93 -10.41 2.62
CA ARG A 129 3.32 -9.11 2.86
C ARG A 129 2.01 -9.25 3.61
N PRO A 130 1.79 -8.43 4.63
CA PRO A 130 0.51 -8.37 5.30
C PRO A 130 -0.62 -8.00 4.34
N PHE A 131 -0.40 -7.02 3.47
CA PHE A 131 -1.39 -6.50 2.54
C PHE A 131 -0.74 -6.29 1.19
N PRO A 132 -0.59 -7.38 0.41
CA PRO A 132 0.07 -7.30 -0.87
C PRO A 132 -0.71 -6.39 -1.82
N LEU A 133 0.02 -5.51 -2.50
CA LEU A 133 -0.57 -4.69 -3.53
C LEU A 133 -0.89 -5.55 -4.75
N HIS A 134 -2.10 -5.37 -5.27
CA HIS A 134 -2.57 -6.16 -6.41
C HIS A 134 -1.87 -5.67 -7.68
N LEU A 135 -1.54 -6.61 -8.57
CA LEU A 135 -1.05 -6.25 -9.90
C LEU A 135 -2.11 -5.42 -10.64
N GLU A 136 -1.66 -4.53 -11.51
CA GLU A 136 -2.56 -3.71 -12.32
C GLU A 136 -3.30 -4.55 -13.38
N GLU A 137 -2.79 -5.74 -13.67
CA GLU A 137 -3.32 -6.70 -14.65
C GLU A 137 -3.10 -8.13 -14.13
N PRO A 138 -3.66 -9.16 -14.77
CA PRO A 138 -3.41 -10.54 -14.36
C PRO A 138 -1.94 -10.89 -14.51
N LEU A 139 -1.43 -11.74 -13.61
CA LEU A 139 -0.03 -12.17 -13.60
C LEU A 139 0.42 -12.71 -14.97
N GLU A 140 -0.49 -13.38 -15.68
CA GLU A 140 -0.26 -14.00 -16.98
C GLU A 140 -0.05 -12.99 -18.12
N SER A 141 -0.44 -11.73 -17.93
CA SER A 141 -0.26 -10.67 -18.92
C SER A 141 1.16 -10.11 -18.94
N TYR A 142 1.92 -10.27 -17.85
CA TYR A 142 3.26 -9.70 -17.73
C TYR A 142 4.28 -10.55 -18.46
N THR A 143 5.13 -9.91 -19.26
CA THR A 143 6.36 -10.56 -19.70
C THR A 143 7.30 -10.78 -18.51
N ALA A 144 8.24 -11.70 -18.65
CA ALA A 144 9.22 -11.96 -17.59
C ALA A 144 10.02 -10.70 -17.20
N ALA A 145 10.36 -9.87 -18.19
CA ALA A 145 11.10 -8.63 -17.97
C ALA A 145 10.27 -7.57 -17.23
N GLU A 146 8.97 -7.46 -17.54
CA GLU A 146 8.08 -6.52 -16.84
C GLU A 146 7.85 -6.96 -15.39
N LEU A 147 7.64 -8.26 -15.16
CA LEU A 147 7.45 -8.79 -13.80
C LEU A 147 8.73 -8.68 -12.96
N GLU A 148 9.89 -8.97 -13.56
CA GLU A 148 11.20 -8.73 -12.95
C GLU A 148 11.35 -7.27 -12.54
N ARG A 149 11.11 -6.34 -13.46
CA ARG A 149 11.18 -4.90 -13.18
C ARG A 149 10.21 -4.49 -12.08
N TRP A 150 8.98 -4.97 -12.12
CA TRP A 150 7.94 -4.67 -11.13
C TRP A 150 8.35 -5.10 -9.73
N MET A 151 8.93 -6.30 -9.61
CA MET A 151 9.42 -6.89 -8.36
C MET A 151 10.64 -6.14 -7.83
N LEU A 152 11.66 -5.95 -8.67
CA LEU A 152 12.89 -5.29 -8.27
C LEU A 152 12.65 -3.83 -7.87
N LEU A 153 11.69 -3.12 -8.49
CA LEU A 153 11.32 -1.77 -8.07
C LEU A 153 10.85 -1.72 -6.62
N ARG A 154 10.03 -2.69 -6.19
CA ARG A 154 9.45 -2.74 -4.83
C ARG A 154 10.44 -3.21 -3.79
N ILE A 155 11.20 -4.26 -4.11
CA ILE A 155 12.33 -4.69 -3.27
C ILE A 155 13.30 -3.52 -3.07
N SER A 156 13.58 -2.78 -4.14
CA SER A 156 14.46 -1.62 -4.07
C SER A 156 13.87 -0.46 -3.28
N ALA A 157 12.54 -0.26 -3.32
CA ALA A 157 11.86 0.66 -2.42
C ALA A 157 12.09 0.25 -0.97
N ASP A 158 11.88 -1.02 -0.62
CA ASP A 158 12.09 -1.53 0.74
C ASP A 158 13.52 -1.31 1.23
N LEU A 159 14.51 -1.61 0.39
CA LEU A 159 15.92 -1.33 0.67
C LEU A 159 16.17 0.18 0.81
N GLY A 160 15.54 1.01 -0.04
CA GLY A 160 15.63 2.45 0.02
C GLY A 160 15.05 3.05 1.30
N TRP A 161 14.01 2.44 1.87
CA TRP A 161 13.44 2.82 3.16
C TRP A 161 14.36 2.50 4.34
N GLU A 162 15.16 1.45 4.22
CA GLU A 162 16.13 1.02 5.25
C GLU A 162 17.52 1.64 5.07
N SER A 163 17.84 2.13 3.88
CA SER A 163 19.16 2.65 3.54
C SER A 163 19.44 3.99 4.22
N ASP A 164 20.62 4.10 4.82
CA ASP A 164 21.15 5.36 5.35
C ASP A 164 21.53 6.37 4.24
N ASP A 165 21.47 5.97 2.97
CA ASP A 165 21.76 6.88 1.87
C ASP A 165 20.72 8.00 1.80
N THR A 166 21.25 9.21 1.82
CA THR A 166 20.48 10.45 1.73
C THR A 166 20.19 10.86 0.29
N LYS A 167 20.79 10.19 -0.70
CA LYS A 167 20.57 10.51 -2.11
C LYS A 167 19.18 10.07 -2.54
N LEU A 168 18.33 11.06 -2.84
CA LEU A 168 17.08 10.82 -3.54
C LEU A 168 17.38 10.23 -4.91
N THR A 169 16.78 9.09 -5.19
CA THR A 169 17.21 8.28 -6.31
C THR A 169 16.65 8.82 -7.63
N ARG A 170 15.38 9.23 -7.62
CA ARG A 170 14.76 9.96 -8.73
C ARG A 170 13.94 11.10 -8.18
N THR A 171 14.27 12.31 -8.62
CA THR A 171 13.42 13.49 -8.41
C THR A 171 12.92 13.95 -9.76
N SER A 172 11.61 13.96 -9.95
CA SER A 172 10.97 14.49 -11.14
C SER A 172 10.09 15.67 -10.76
N GLN A 173 10.19 16.77 -11.50
CA GLN A 173 9.31 17.92 -11.32
C GLN A 173 8.72 18.29 -12.67
N PHE A 174 7.41 18.45 -12.72
CA PHE A 174 6.76 19.00 -13.90
C PHE A 174 5.86 20.17 -13.51
N LYS A 175 5.85 21.18 -14.39
CA LYS A 175 5.03 22.37 -14.21
C LYS A 175 3.61 22.04 -14.65
N GLN A 176 2.68 22.12 -13.73
CA GLN A 176 1.25 22.06 -14.01
C GLN A 176 0.63 23.33 -13.47
N LYS A 177 0.05 24.13 -14.36
CA LYS A 177 -0.73 25.31 -13.95
C LYS A 177 -2.05 24.83 -13.34
N GLU A 178 -2.54 25.58 -12.35
CA GLU A 178 -3.91 25.42 -11.84
C GLU A 178 -4.20 24.01 -11.27
N VAL A 179 -3.24 23.46 -10.50
CA VAL A 179 -3.46 22.21 -9.77
C VAL A 179 -4.42 22.48 -8.62
N THR A 180 -5.67 22.05 -8.78
CA THR A 180 -6.67 22.14 -7.71
C THR A 180 -6.65 20.92 -6.84
N GLY A 181 -6.34 19.74 -7.39
CA GLY A 181 -6.40 18.45 -6.71
C GLY A 181 -5.29 17.51 -7.17
N ILE A 182 -4.78 16.66 -6.27
CA ILE A 182 -3.88 15.56 -6.63
C ILE A 182 -4.30 14.28 -5.90
N PHE A 183 -4.16 13.14 -6.54
CA PHE A 183 -4.41 11.81 -5.96
C PHE A 183 -3.47 10.78 -6.56
N LEU A 184 -2.75 10.04 -5.71
CA LEU A 184 -1.84 8.97 -6.12
C LEU A 184 -2.62 7.65 -6.03
N VAL A 185 -2.81 6.98 -7.17
CA VAL A 185 -3.52 5.70 -7.22
C VAL A 185 -2.64 4.64 -6.54
N PRO A 186 -3.22 3.76 -5.68
CA PRO A 186 -2.50 2.65 -5.07
C PRO A 186 -1.68 1.85 -6.09
N GLY A 187 -0.42 1.60 -5.76
CA GLY A 187 0.57 1.00 -6.65
C GLY A 187 1.52 2.02 -7.25
N GLY A 188 1.32 3.31 -6.97
CA GLY A 188 2.27 4.40 -7.22
C GLY A 188 2.38 4.85 -8.67
N ARG A 189 1.98 4.04 -9.65
CA ARG A 189 2.18 4.33 -11.07
C ARG A 189 1.34 5.50 -11.60
N TRP A 190 0.08 5.61 -11.19
CA TRP A 190 -0.83 6.61 -11.75
C TRP A 190 -1.01 7.77 -10.78
N LEU A 191 -0.71 8.98 -11.26
CA LEU A 191 -1.03 10.22 -10.56
C LEU A 191 -2.19 10.92 -11.28
N LEU A 192 -3.26 11.21 -10.53
CA LEU A 192 -4.39 11.99 -11.01
C LEU A 192 -4.25 13.44 -10.54
N VAL A 193 -4.49 14.38 -11.45
CA VAL A 193 -4.40 15.81 -11.18
C VAL A 193 -5.67 16.50 -11.65
N GLY A 194 -6.39 17.07 -10.69
CA GLY A 194 -7.56 17.90 -10.91
C GLY A 194 -7.18 19.34 -11.23
N SER A 195 -8.01 20.02 -12.01
CA SER A 195 -7.82 21.41 -12.43
C SER A 195 -9.00 22.31 -12.02
N GLU A 196 -8.87 23.62 -12.23
CA GLU A 196 -9.92 24.62 -11.94
C GLU A 196 -11.17 24.46 -12.82
N ASN A 197 -11.03 23.92 -14.04
CA ASN A 197 -12.12 23.77 -15.01
C ASN A 197 -12.87 22.43 -14.93
N GLY A 198 -12.64 21.62 -13.89
CA GLY A 198 -13.29 20.32 -13.72
C GLY A 198 -12.58 19.15 -14.39
N SER A 199 -11.58 19.40 -15.26
CA SER A 199 -10.87 18.33 -15.93
C SER A 199 -9.91 17.59 -14.99
N VAL A 200 -9.68 16.31 -15.29
CA VAL A 200 -8.70 15.47 -14.60
C VAL A 200 -7.70 14.93 -15.62
N MET A 201 -6.41 15.16 -15.34
CA MET A 201 -5.30 14.59 -16.09
C MET A 201 -4.76 13.37 -15.34
N ALA A 202 -4.33 12.34 -16.08
CA ALA A 202 -3.60 11.20 -15.57
C ALA A 202 -2.14 11.27 -16.06
N TYR A 203 -1.20 10.96 -15.17
CA TYR A 203 0.22 10.86 -15.46
C TYR A 203 0.67 9.43 -15.18
N ASP A 204 1.31 8.80 -16.17
CA ASP A 204 2.04 7.55 -15.97
C ASP A 204 3.44 7.89 -15.44
N MET A 205 3.65 7.58 -14.17
CA MET A 205 4.90 7.88 -13.45
C MET A 205 6.04 6.92 -13.80
N ASP A 206 5.72 5.79 -14.40
CA ASP A 206 6.69 4.77 -14.82
C ASP A 206 7.05 4.90 -16.31
N ALA A 207 6.35 5.78 -17.04
CA ALA A 207 6.71 6.14 -18.41
C ALA A 207 8.10 6.82 -18.45
N PRO A 208 8.90 6.61 -19.53
CA PRO A 208 10.20 7.25 -19.69
C PRO A 208 10.12 8.78 -19.64
N THR A 209 9.05 9.33 -20.22
CA THR A 209 8.72 10.75 -20.17
C THR A 209 7.35 10.89 -19.53
N VAL A 210 7.31 11.51 -18.36
CA VAL A 210 6.06 11.77 -17.62
C VAL A 210 5.31 12.88 -18.36
N ALA A 211 4.24 12.51 -19.06
CA ALA A 211 3.41 13.43 -19.83
C ALA A 211 1.94 13.36 -19.35
N PRO A 212 1.24 14.51 -19.30
CA PRO A 212 -0.16 14.54 -18.92
C PRO A 212 -1.04 13.93 -20.03
N LYS A 213 -1.95 13.03 -19.66
CA LYS A 213 -3.01 12.52 -20.54
C LYS A 213 -4.38 12.92 -20.00
N LEU A 214 -5.21 13.53 -20.84
CA LEU A 214 -6.57 13.91 -20.44
C LEU A 214 -7.39 12.65 -20.13
N LEU A 215 -7.86 12.54 -18.89
CA LEU A 215 -8.66 11.41 -18.42
C LEU A 215 -10.14 11.78 -18.39
N ILE A 216 -10.47 12.93 -17.81
CA ILE A 216 -11.84 13.47 -17.75
C ILE A 216 -11.81 14.88 -18.37
N PRO A 217 -12.59 15.14 -19.43
CA PRO A 217 -12.64 16.45 -20.07
C PRO A 217 -13.28 17.49 -19.14
N PRO A 218 -12.98 18.79 -19.34
CA PRO A 218 -13.68 19.85 -18.62
C PRO A 218 -15.17 19.84 -18.98
N GLU A 219 -16.01 20.25 -18.02
CA GLU A 219 -17.44 20.39 -18.29
C GLU A 219 -17.75 21.67 -19.08
N THR A 220 -19.01 21.82 -19.49
CA THR A 220 -19.47 23.04 -20.17
C THR A 220 -19.22 24.25 -19.27
N LEU A 221 -19.03 25.44 -19.83
CA LEU A 221 -18.73 26.66 -19.06
C LEU A 221 -19.73 26.94 -17.93
N GLN A 222 -20.98 26.48 -18.05
CA GLN A 222 -22.02 26.65 -17.03
C GLN A 222 -21.88 25.67 -15.85
N ASP A 223 -21.23 24.52 -16.07
CA ASP A 223 -21.05 23.44 -15.10
C ASP A 223 -19.61 23.33 -14.60
N GLN A 224 -18.72 24.24 -15.01
CA GLN A 224 -17.32 24.19 -14.61
C GLN A 224 -17.16 24.38 -13.11
N GLN A 225 -16.48 23.42 -12.50
CA GLN A 225 -16.15 23.47 -11.09
C GLN A 225 -14.77 22.87 -10.83
N PRO A 226 -14.00 23.44 -9.88
CA PRO A 226 -12.67 22.97 -9.57
C PRO A 226 -12.68 21.59 -8.88
N VAL A 227 -11.73 20.73 -9.22
CA VAL A 227 -11.56 19.41 -8.60
C VAL A 227 -10.62 19.47 -7.39
N TYR A 228 -11.15 19.84 -6.23
CA TYR A 228 -10.31 19.92 -5.02
C TYR A 228 -10.15 18.59 -4.28
N ASN A 229 -11.23 17.81 -4.20
CA ASN A 229 -11.28 16.57 -3.46
C ASN A 229 -11.46 15.40 -4.44
N MET A 230 -10.59 14.40 -4.29
CA MET A 230 -10.64 13.13 -5.00
C MET A 230 -10.55 12.01 -3.98
N SER A 231 -11.34 10.98 -4.18
CA SER A 231 -11.24 9.72 -3.45
C SER A 231 -11.56 8.57 -4.39
N ILE A 232 -10.94 7.41 -4.15
CA ILE A 232 -11.16 6.21 -4.96
C ILE A 232 -11.60 5.02 -4.11
N SER A 233 -12.30 4.08 -4.73
CA SER A 233 -12.57 2.73 -4.23
C SER A 233 -12.13 1.74 -5.29
N GLN A 234 -11.10 0.93 -5.00
CA GLN A 234 -10.58 -0.04 -5.94
C GLN A 234 -11.49 -1.28 -6.01
N ASP A 235 -11.75 -1.75 -7.23
CA ASP A 235 -12.45 -3.00 -7.50
C ASP A 235 -11.42 -4.13 -7.57
N LEU A 236 -11.15 -4.76 -6.41
CA LEU A 236 -10.18 -5.84 -6.29
C LEU A 236 -10.64 -7.14 -6.99
N SER A 237 -11.91 -7.23 -7.38
CA SER A 237 -12.44 -8.38 -8.13
C SER A 237 -12.16 -8.29 -9.64
N SER A 238 -11.82 -7.09 -10.12
CA SER A 238 -11.51 -6.86 -11.53
C SER A 238 -10.13 -7.40 -11.89
N SER A 239 -10.03 -8.07 -13.04
CA SER A 239 -8.78 -8.61 -13.57
C SER A 239 -7.77 -7.51 -13.94
N LYS A 240 -8.23 -6.29 -14.18
CA LYS A 240 -7.40 -5.10 -14.43
C LYS A 240 -7.70 -4.03 -13.40
N LEU A 241 -6.74 -3.13 -13.16
CA LEU A 241 -6.88 -1.97 -12.31
C LEU A 241 -8.15 -1.21 -12.71
N THR A 242 -9.14 -1.31 -11.83
CA THR A 242 -10.45 -0.69 -11.97
C THR A 242 -10.79 -0.07 -10.63
N PHE A 243 -11.27 1.17 -10.66
CA PHE A 243 -11.68 1.85 -9.44
C PHE A 243 -12.79 2.84 -9.73
N THR A 244 -13.61 3.09 -8.71
CA THR A 244 -14.58 4.18 -8.72
C THR A 244 -13.90 5.42 -8.18
N LEU A 245 -13.92 6.52 -8.95
CA LEU A 245 -13.37 7.82 -8.61
C LEU A 245 -14.50 8.81 -8.34
N SER A 246 -14.48 9.45 -7.18
CA SER A 246 -15.36 10.59 -6.88
C SER A 246 -14.61 11.90 -7.02
N LEU A 247 -15.21 12.87 -7.71
CA LEU A 247 -14.74 14.25 -7.79
C LEU A 247 -15.71 15.15 -7.04
N SER A 248 -15.19 15.95 -6.12
CA SER A 248 -15.96 16.95 -5.39
C SER A 248 -15.22 18.28 -5.37
N PRO A 249 -15.92 19.40 -5.61
CA PRO A 249 -15.36 20.71 -5.38
C PRO A 249 -15.11 20.94 -3.88
N CYS A 250 -14.45 22.06 -3.60
CA CYS A 250 -14.37 22.65 -2.28
C CYS A 250 -15.21 23.93 -2.36
N ALA A 251 -16.29 24.01 -1.59
CA ALA A 251 -17.00 25.28 -1.42
C ALA A 251 -16.06 26.25 -0.70
N GLN A 252 -15.42 27.13 -1.47
CA GLN A 252 -14.77 28.32 -0.94
C GLN A 252 -15.75 29.46 -1.16
N TYR A 253 -16.07 30.19 -0.08
CA TYR A 253 -16.86 31.43 -0.01
C TYR A 253 -18.37 31.31 0.31
N ALA A 254 -18.75 32.06 1.35
CA ALA A 254 -20.09 32.12 1.95
C ALA A 254 -21.18 32.79 1.09
N ASN A 255 -20.83 33.28 -0.10
CA ASN A 255 -21.73 34.11 -0.92
C ASN A 255 -22.19 33.42 -2.22
N SER A 256 -21.71 32.22 -2.54
CA SER A 256 -22.16 31.48 -3.72
C SER A 256 -23.21 30.45 -3.31
N LEU A 257 -24.46 30.68 -3.71
CA LEU A 257 -25.53 29.67 -3.69
C LEU A 257 -25.30 28.58 -4.77
N LEU A 258 -24.05 28.34 -5.16
CA LEU A 258 -23.74 27.42 -6.24
C LEU A 258 -24.00 25.99 -5.76
N LEU A 259 -24.88 25.31 -6.49
CA LEU A 259 -25.10 23.88 -6.36
C LEU A 259 -23.81 23.18 -6.75
N LEU A 260 -23.14 22.56 -5.77
CA LEU A 260 -21.93 21.79 -6.04
C LEU A 260 -22.33 20.47 -6.66
N ARG A 261 -21.68 20.11 -7.77
CA ARG A 261 -21.93 18.86 -8.46
C ARG A 261 -20.93 17.81 -7.96
N ILE A 262 -21.40 16.62 -7.62
CA ILE A 262 -20.53 15.49 -7.32
C ILE A 262 -20.49 14.63 -8.58
N HIS A 263 -19.29 14.25 -9.03
CA HIS A 263 -19.14 13.35 -10.17
C HIS A 263 -18.56 12.03 -9.73
N ILE A 264 -19.18 10.93 -10.15
CA ILE A 264 -18.70 9.58 -9.92
C ILE A 264 -18.34 8.96 -11.27
N TRP A 265 -17.12 8.46 -11.37
CA TRP A 265 -16.56 7.86 -12.58
C TRP A 265 -16.04 6.46 -12.27
N ARG A 266 -16.18 5.55 -13.24
CA ARG A 266 -15.43 4.29 -13.27
C ARG A 266 -14.19 4.50 -14.11
N ILE A 267 -13.04 4.27 -13.52
CA ILE A 267 -11.76 4.31 -14.19
C ILE A 267 -11.29 2.88 -14.42
N ILE A 268 -10.90 2.56 -15.65
CA ILE A 268 -10.44 1.24 -16.06
C ILE A 268 -9.10 1.39 -16.77
N LEU A 269 -8.14 0.52 -16.45
CA LEU A 269 -6.88 0.40 -17.17
C LEU A 269 -7.10 -0.29 -18.53
N HIS A 270 -6.63 0.36 -19.59
CA HIS A 270 -6.55 -0.16 -20.95
C HIS A 270 -5.10 -0.24 -21.39
N GLY A 271 -4.81 -1.07 -22.40
CA GLY A 271 -3.44 -1.35 -22.83
C GLY A 271 -2.69 -2.26 -21.86
N HIS A 272 -1.37 -2.32 -21.99
CA HIS A 272 -0.43 -3.08 -21.17
C HIS A 272 0.95 -2.40 -21.20
N GLY A 273 1.76 -2.59 -20.16
CA GLY A 273 3.14 -2.09 -20.09
C GLY A 273 3.21 -0.60 -20.44
N ALA A 274 4.12 -0.22 -21.36
CA ALA A 274 4.30 1.17 -21.78
C ALA A 274 3.12 1.77 -22.57
N GLN A 275 2.17 0.96 -23.05
CA GLN A 275 0.96 1.41 -23.75
C GLN A 275 -0.27 1.50 -22.83
N ALA A 276 -0.08 1.18 -21.55
CA ALA A 276 -1.15 1.24 -20.58
C ALA A 276 -1.65 2.68 -20.42
N HIS A 277 -2.96 2.84 -20.21
CA HIS A 277 -3.58 4.13 -19.95
C HIS A 277 -4.91 3.96 -19.24
N LEU A 278 -5.30 4.97 -18.48
CA LEU A 278 -6.59 5.02 -17.82
C LEU A 278 -7.67 5.54 -18.78
N ARG A 279 -8.87 4.96 -18.69
CA ARG A 279 -10.08 5.44 -19.35
C ARG A 279 -11.17 5.70 -18.31
N ALA A 280 -11.83 6.83 -18.42
CA ALA A 280 -12.94 7.21 -17.54
C ALA A 280 -14.30 6.99 -18.20
N ASN A 281 -15.24 6.40 -17.45
CA ASN A 281 -16.65 6.27 -17.82
C ASN A 281 -17.51 6.87 -16.70
N ARG A 282 -18.33 7.87 -16.99
CA ARG A 282 -19.16 8.51 -15.96
C ARG A 282 -20.23 7.53 -15.48
N LEU A 283 -20.29 7.29 -14.18
CA LEU A 283 -21.31 6.43 -13.55
C LEU A 283 -22.51 7.24 -13.10
N ASN A 284 -22.27 8.35 -12.39
CA ASN A 284 -23.33 9.24 -11.94
C ASN A 284 -22.82 10.69 -11.79
N ASN A 285 -23.75 11.64 -11.77
CA ASN A 285 -23.52 12.98 -11.28
C ASN A 285 -24.81 13.51 -10.63
N PHE A 286 -24.67 14.22 -9.52
CA PHE A 286 -25.79 14.85 -8.84
C PHE A 286 -25.35 16.10 -8.11
N GLN A 287 -26.28 17.05 -7.94
CA GLN A 287 -26.05 18.26 -7.16
C GLN A 287 -26.26 17.98 -5.68
N ALA A 288 -25.42 18.55 -4.84
CA ALA A 288 -25.58 18.53 -3.40
C ALA A 288 -25.52 19.96 -2.85
N HIS A 289 -26.49 20.32 -2.01
CA HIS A 289 -26.45 21.58 -1.28
C HIS A 289 -25.34 21.55 -0.25
N ASP A 290 -24.66 22.69 -0.09
CA ASP A 290 -23.60 22.85 0.88
C ASP A 290 -23.81 24.11 1.71
N VAL A 291 -23.80 23.92 3.03
CA VAL A 291 -23.71 25.00 4.01
C VAL A 291 -22.40 24.81 4.76
N GLY A 292 -21.28 25.11 4.09
CA GLY A 292 -19.95 24.97 4.69
C GLY A 292 -18.85 24.61 3.69
N VAL A 293 -17.65 24.39 4.21
CA VAL A 293 -16.46 24.03 3.42
C VAL A 293 -16.31 22.52 3.38
N ILE A 294 -16.26 21.92 2.19
CA ILE A 294 -15.94 20.50 2.02
C ILE A 294 -14.44 20.30 2.23
N THR A 295 -14.09 19.63 3.31
CA THR A 295 -12.68 19.46 3.70
C THR A 295 -12.08 18.13 3.24
N ARG A 296 -12.87 17.06 3.21
CA ARG A 296 -12.41 15.71 2.81
C ARG A 296 -13.56 14.90 2.23
N THR A 297 -13.21 13.95 1.38
CA THR A 297 -14.14 12.95 0.84
C THR A 297 -13.57 11.55 1.00
N ALA A 298 -14.46 10.57 1.01
CA ALA A 298 -14.15 9.16 0.85
C ALA A 298 -15.21 8.52 -0.04
N ILE A 299 -14.86 7.42 -0.69
CA ILE A 299 -15.82 6.59 -1.44
C ILE A 299 -15.50 5.13 -1.16
N HIS A 300 -16.54 4.32 -0.99
CA HIS A 300 -16.43 2.87 -0.88
C HIS A 300 -17.74 2.25 -1.35
N ASP A 301 -17.64 1.29 -2.27
CA ASP A 301 -18.81 0.71 -2.95
C ASP A 301 -19.74 1.81 -3.50
N ASN A 302 -21.01 1.75 -3.14
CA ASN A 302 -22.05 2.71 -3.52
C ASN A 302 -22.12 3.94 -2.59
N HIS A 303 -21.22 4.07 -1.61
CA HIS A 303 -21.28 5.13 -0.62
C HIS A 303 -20.22 6.20 -0.85
N PHE A 304 -20.66 7.45 -0.93
CA PHE A 304 -19.80 8.63 -1.00
C PHE A 304 -19.97 9.46 0.28
N GLY A 305 -18.88 9.67 1.00
CA GLY A 305 -18.85 10.43 2.25
C GLY A 305 -18.11 11.74 2.05
N ARG A 306 -18.61 12.83 2.62
CA ARG A 306 -17.91 14.13 2.66
C ARG A 306 -17.99 14.78 4.03
N ILE A 307 -16.87 15.35 4.47
CA ILE A 307 -16.81 16.17 5.68
C ILE A 307 -17.08 17.62 5.31
N ILE A 308 -18.12 18.18 5.92
CA ILE A 308 -18.52 19.58 5.79
C ILE A 308 -18.14 20.31 7.08
N ARG A 309 -17.40 21.41 6.97
CA ARG A 309 -17.04 22.28 8.09
C ARG A 309 -17.89 23.53 8.07
N ASN A 310 -18.58 23.79 9.18
CA ASN A 310 -19.46 24.95 9.32
C ASN A 310 -18.72 26.05 10.10
N ASN A 311 -19.19 27.30 10.00
CA ASN A 311 -18.58 28.46 10.68
C ASN A 311 -18.53 28.31 12.22
N ALA A 312 -19.44 27.52 12.79
CA ALA A 312 -19.56 27.30 14.24
C ALA A 312 -18.52 26.31 14.83
N ARG A 313 -17.43 26.01 14.11
CA ARG A 313 -16.42 24.99 14.48
C ARG A 313 -16.93 23.54 14.60
N SER A 314 -18.21 23.31 14.33
CA SER A 314 -18.77 21.97 14.17
C SER A 314 -18.55 21.46 12.75
N SER A 315 -18.39 20.15 12.64
CA SER A 315 -18.40 19.46 11.35
C SER A 315 -19.62 18.55 11.26
N SER A 316 -20.06 18.31 10.03
CA SER A 316 -21.00 17.25 9.74
C SER A 316 -20.44 16.36 8.63
N ILE A 317 -20.98 15.16 8.53
CA ILE A 317 -20.65 14.21 7.47
C ILE A 317 -21.94 13.92 6.72
N ASP A 318 -21.96 14.20 5.43
CA ASP A 318 -22.97 13.65 4.55
C ASP A 318 -22.47 12.34 3.95
N VAL A 319 -23.30 11.31 4.00
CA VAL A 319 -23.04 9.99 3.41
C VAL A 319 -24.15 9.69 2.41
N PHE A 320 -23.82 9.72 1.13
CA PHE A 320 -24.75 9.46 0.04
C PHE A 320 -24.61 8.01 -0.42
N ASP A 321 -25.72 7.33 -0.67
CA ASP A 321 -25.76 6.25 -1.65
C ASP A 321 -25.73 6.91 -3.03
N TRP A 322 -24.52 7.05 -3.58
CA TRP A 322 -24.31 7.80 -4.81
C TRP A 322 -24.94 7.10 -6.01
N ALA A 323 -25.18 5.79 -5.96
CA ALA A 323 -25.80 5.06 -7.06
C ALA A 323 -27.30 5.36 -7.16
N LYS A 324 -27.95 5.73 -6.05
CA LYS A 324 -29.38 6.06 -6.01
C LYS A 324 -29.67 7.57 -5.97
N SER A 325 -28.68 8.38 -5.57
CA SER A 325 -28.87 9.83 -5.45
C SER A 325 -28.93 10.53 -6.81
N THR A 326 -29.83 11.50 -6.93
CA THR A 326 -30.01 12.39 -8.09
C THR A 326 -29.92 13.85 -7.64
N SER A 327 -29.98 14.81 -8.57
CA SER A 327 -30.04 16.23 -8.22
C SER A 327 -31.38 16.65 -7.59
N GLU A 328 -32.41 15.81 -7.65
CA GLU A 328 -33.76 16.06 -7.11
C GLU A 328 -34.02 15.30 -5.81
N THR A 329 -33.39 14.14 -5.64
CA THR A 329 -33.62 13.24 -4.51
C THR A 329 -32.30 12.67 -3.99
N HIS A 330 -32.01 12.83 -2.70
CA HIS A 330 -30.83 12.26 -2.06
C HIS A 330 -31.18 11.03 -1.24
N HIS A 331 -30.43 9.96 -1.43
CA HIS A 331 -30.41 8.80 -0.55
C HIS A 331 -29.25 8.96 0.42
N LYS A 332 -29.42 9.74 1.48
CA LYS A 332 -28.30 10.12 2.35
C LYS A 332 -28.56 9.93 3.83
N ALA A 333 -27.47 9.87 4.59
CA ALA A 333 -27.43 10.05 6.03
C ALA A 333 -26.57 11.29 6.35
N THR A 334 -26.96 12.05 7.36
CA THR A 334 -26.13 13.15 7.89
C THR A 334 -25.75 12.86 9.33
N ILE A 335 -24.45 12.89 9.61
CA ILE A 335 -23.88 12.70 10.94
C ILE A 335 -23.42 14.07 11.45
N PHE A 336 -23.96 14.49 12.60
CA PHE A 336 -23.58 15.73 13.25
C PHE A 336 -22.53 15.47 14.31
N CYS A 337 -21.38 16.14 14.20
CA CYS A 337 -20.24 16.01 15.10
C CYS A 337 -20.00 17.31 15.88
N ASP A 338 -19.56 17.17 17.12
CA ASP A 338 -19.16 18.25 18.02
C ASP A 338 -17.70 18.70 17.83
N GLU A 339 -16.98 18.04 16.93
CA GLU A 339 -15.55 18.25 16.70
C GLU A 339 -15.26 18.62 15.25
N THR A 340 -14.16 19.34 15.03
CA THR A 340 -13.65 19.59 13.68
C THR A 340 -12.95 18.33 13.16
N LEU A 341 -13.47 17.80 12.04
CA LEU A 341 -12.96 16.58 11.45
C LEU A 341 -11.82 16.83 10.46
N SER A 342 -10.92 15.85 10.34
CA SER A 342 -9.69 15.91 9.53
C SER A 342 -9.58 14.76 8.52
N ALA A 343 -10.22 13.61 8.77
CA ALA A 343 -10.25 12.45 7.89
C ALA A 343 -11.53 11.62 8.05
N ILE A 344 -11.91 10.92 6.99
CA ILE A 344 -13.02 9.97 6.95
C ILE A 344 -12.60 8.72 6.17
N ARG A 345 -12.98 7.54 6.65
CA ARG A 345 -12.79 6.24 6.00
C ARG A 345 -14.05 5.39 6.18
N PHE A 346 -14.45 4.69 5.12
CA PHE A 346 -15.49 3.68 5.19
C PHE A 346 -14.95 2.40 5.81
N LEU A 347 -15.83 1.73 6.55
CA LEU A 347 -15.59 0.42 7.14
C LEU A 347 -16.71 -0.54 6.72
N PRO A 348 -16.45 -1.86 6.72
CA PRO A 348 -17.50 -2.85 6.52
C PRO A 348 -18.68 -2.68 7.49
N GLY A 349 -19.88 -2.99 7.00
CA GLY A 349 -21.12 -2.96 7.78
C GLY A 349 -21.72 -1.57 7.99
N HIS A 350 -21.62 -0.66 7.02
CA HIS A 350 -22.16 0.71 7.10
C HIS A 350 -21.62 1.49 8.32
N ARG A 351 -20.31 1.37 8.53
CA ARG A 351 -19.59 2.08 9.58
C ARG A 351 -18.61 3.08 8.98
N LEU A 352 -18.31 4.11 9.75
CA LEU A 352 -17.36 5.16 9.40
C LEU A 352 -16.34 5.30 10.51
N LEU A 353 -15.07 5.29 10.11
CA LEU A 353 -13.99 5.82 10.91
C LEU A 353 -13.82 7.29 10.58
N VAL A 354 -13.83 8.10 11.62
CA VAL A 354 -13.70 9.55 11.52
C VAL A 354 -12.59 9.97 12.46
N CYS A 355 -11.68 10.79 11.95
CA CYS A 355 -10.64 11.41 12.75
C CYS A 355 -10.94 12.90 12.92
N SER A 356 -10.84 13.39 14.16
CA SER A 356 -10.76 14.80 14.46
C SER A 356 -9.32 15.18 14.80
N VAL A 357 -9.13 16.40 15.29
CA VAL A 357 -7.85 16.86 15.84
C VAL A 357 -7.53 16.19 17.18
N THR A 358 -8.55 15.79 17.95
CA THR A 358 -8.42 15.35 19.34
C THR A 358 -8.93 13.94 19.61
N SER A 359 -9.61 13.30 18.66
CA SER A 359 -10.13 11.95 18.85
C SER A 359 -10.33 11.16 17.56
N LEU A 360 -10.33 9.84 17.69
CA LEU A 360 -10.93 8.93 16.73
C LEU A 360 -12.34 8.61 17.15
N MET A 361 -13.25 8.53 16.19
CA MET A 361 -14.65 8.23 16.42
C MET A 361 -15.15 7.19 15.41
N LEU A 362 -16.01 6.32 15.89
CA LEU A 362 -16.78 5.40 15.05
C LEU A 362 -18.24 5.79 15.04
N TYR A 363 -18.82 5.77 13.85
CA TYR A 363 -20.25 5.98 13.63
C TYR A 363 -20.82 4.84 12.79
N SER A 364 -22.05 4.45 13.09
CA SER A 364 -22.90 3.74 12.15
C SER A 364 -23.68 4.75 11.33
N PHE A 365 -24.00 4.42 10.08
CA PHE A 365 -24.94 5.19 9.28
C PHE A 365 -25.95 4.28 8.61
N ILE A 366 -27.13 4.81 8.35
CA ILE A 366 -28.17 4.18 7.54
C ILE A 366 -28.69 5.27 6.60
N THR A 367 -28.55 5.07 5.30
CA THR A 367 -29.03 6.04 4.32
C THR A 367 -30.56 6.04 4.28
N ALA A 368 -31.16 7.23 4.35
CA ALA A 368 -32.61 7.36 4.25
C ALA A 368 -33.08 6.99 2.82
N LYS A 369 -34.32 6.47 2.72
CA LYS A 369 -34.87 5.97 1.45
C LYS A 369 -35.15 7.05 0.42
N CYS A 370 -35.39 8.29 0.80
CA CYS A 370 -35.50 9.43 -0.10
C CYS A 370 -35.63 10.69 0.77
N SER A 371 -34.76 11.66 0.56
CA SER A 371 -34.91 13.00 1.12
C SER A 371 -34.92 14.00 -0.02
N GLU A 372 -35.81 14.99 0.04
CA GLU A 372 -35.73 16.15 -0.85
C GLU A 372 -34.36 16.82 -0.69
N VAL A 373 -33.87 17.42 -1.78
CA VAL A 373 -32.59 18.11 -1.81
C VAL A 373 -32.73 19.43 -1.07
N THR A 374 -32.67 19.35 0.26
CA THR A 374 -32.67 20.48 1.16
C THR A 374 -31.34 20.55 1.88
N ALA A 375 -30.83 21.77 2.08
CA ALA A 375 -29.73 21.98 3.01
C ALA A 375 -30.07 21.35 4.38
N PRO A 376 -29.10 20.80 5.11
CA PRO A 376 -29.36 20.27 6.45
C PRO A 376 -30.01 21.37 7.29
N THR A 377 -31.30 21.23 7.59
CA THR A 377 -31.95 22.11 8.56
C THR A 377 -31.21 21.89 9.87
N ALA A 378 -30.88 22.96 10.59
CA ALA A 378 -30.06 22.89 11.80
C ALA A 378 -30.75 22.05 12.89
N THR A 379 -30.69 20.73 12.79
CA THR A 379 -31.13 19.80 13.82
C THR A 379 -30.01 19.67 14.83
N SER A 380 -30.34 20.01 16.07
CA SER A 380 -29.41 20.24 17.18
C SER A 380 -28.88 18.99 17.87
N SER A 381 -29.39 17.79 17.55
CA SER A 381 -28.95 16.56 18.21
C SER A 381 -27.70 15.98 17.56
N LEU A 382 -26.61 15.94 18.31
CA LEU A 382 -25.39 15.21 17.95
C LEU A 382 -25.70 13.74 17.67
N THR A 383 -25.12 13.18 16.62
CA THR A 383 -25.30 11.77 16.29
C THR A 383 -24.58 10.90 17.33
N LYS A 384 -25.25 9.86 17.82
CA LYS A 384 -24.65 8.93 18.79
C LYS A 384 -23.46 8.21 18.16
N ARG A 385 -22.30 8.34 18.80
CA ARG A 385 -21.06 7.62 18.48
C ARG A 385 -21.16 6.17 18.93
N LEU A 386 -20.62 5.23 18.15
CA LEU A 386 -20.42 3.84 18.57
C LEU A 386 -19.25 3.73 19.54
N TRP A 387 -18.18 4.47 19.27
CA TRP A 387 -16.94 4.45 20.03
C TRP A 387 -16.18 5.76 19.84
N ARG A 388 -15.37 6.11 20.83
CA ARG A 388 -14.48 7.28 20.80
C ARG A 388 -13.19 6.97 21.56
N LEU A 389 -12.06 7.34 20.96
CA LEU A 389 -10.76 7.32 21.61
C LEU A 389 -10.16 8.73 21.58
N PRO A 390 -10.06 9.41 22.73
CA PRO A 390 -9.35 10.67 22.80
C PRO A 390 -7.85 10.46 22.61
N PHE A 391 -7.18 11.47 22.08
CA PHE A 391 -5.73 11.54 21.99
C PHE A 391 -5.20 12.60 22.94
N ASP A 392 -4.08 12.29 23.59
CA ASP A 392 -3.31 13.26 24.34
C ASP A 392 -2.45 14.06 23.34
N GLY A 393 -3.03 15.09 22.73
CA GLY A 393 -2.30 15.98 21.84
C GLY A 393 -3.18 16.89 21.00
N ASP A 394 -2.69 18.10 20.74
CA ASP A 394 -3.42 19.13 20.00
C ASP A 394 -3.45 18.91 18.47
N ARG A 395 -2.83 17.82 17.94
CA ARG A 395 -2.53 17.72 16.51
C ARG A 395 -2.53 16.28 15.98
N VAL A 396 -3.67 15.83 15.46
CA VAL A 396 -3.64 14.90 14.32
C VAL A 396 -3.25 15.72 13.09
N LEU A 397 -2.00 15.57 12.63
CA LEU A 397 -1.55 16.21 11.41
C LEU A 397 -2.39 15.71 10.23
N HIS A 398 -2.64 16.59 9.27
CA HIS A 398 -3.16 16.20 7.99
C HIS A 398 -2.22 15.12 7.38
N GLY A 399 -2.77 13.97 6.95
CA GLY A 399 -1.96 12.83 6.43
C GLY A 399 -1.59 11.79 7.48
N ALA A 400 -2.06 11.98 8.72
CA ALA A 400 -1.80 11.09 9.84
C ALA A 400 -2.62 9.79 9.84
N LEU A 401 -3.44 9.49 8.82
CA LEU A 401 -4.21 8.24 8.76
C LEU A 401 -3.91 7.53 7.45
N SER A 402 -3.45 6.28 7.54
CA SER A 402 -3.16 5.45 6.38
C SER A 402 -4.42 5.06 5.62
N GLU A 403 -4.24 4.44 4.46
CA GLU A 403 -5.33 3.67 3.86
C GLU A 403 -5.71 2.48 4.74
N GLY A 404 -6.99 2.11 4.65
CA GLY A 404 -7.55 1.00 5.41
C GLY A 404 -7.35 -0.31 4.69
N HIS A 405 -6.82 -1.30 5.40
CA HIS A 405 -6.70 -2.65 4.88
C HIS A 405 -7.62 -3.58 5.67
N SER A 406 -8.45 -4.37 4.98
CA SER A 406 -9.40 -5.27 5.65
C SER A 406 -9.05 -6.73 5.37
N ASP A 407 -9.18 -7.57 6.39
CA ASP A 407 -9.29 -9.03 6.25
C ASP A 407 -10.70 -9.48 6.67
N GLU A 408 -10.89 -10.77 6.95
CA GLU A 408 -12.19 -11.31 7.38
C GLU A 408 -12.62 -10.88 8.79
N LEU A 409 -11.69 -10.39 9.62
CA LEU A 409 -11.90 -10.16 11.06
C LEU A 409 -11.92 -8.67 11.41
N ALA A 410 -11.08 -7.87 10.77
CA ALA A 410 -10.89 -6.47 11.12
C ALA A 410 -10.42 -5.62 9.94
N THR A 411 -10.57 -4.31 10.10
CA THR A 411 -9.92 -3.31 9.26
C THR A 411 -8.80 -2.64 10.05
N TYR A 412 -7.63 -2.55 9.45
CA TYR A 412 -6.41 -2.06 10.07
C TYR A 412 -5.99 -0.74 9.43
N PHE A 413 -5.54 0.16 10.29
CA PHE A 413 -4.99 1.46 9.92
C PHE A 413 -3.72 1.70 10.70
N VAL A 414 -2.92 2.63 10.21
CA VAL A 414 -1.88 3.29 10.99
C VAL A 414 -2.28 4.73 11.15
N ILE A 415 -2.17 5.22 12.37
CA ILE A 415 -2.47 6.59 12.73
C ILE A 415 -1.32 7.25 13.47
N TYR A 416 -1.03 8.49 13.14
CA TYR A 416 -0.20 9.35 13.97
C TYR A 416 -1.07 10.22 14.86
N ALA A 417 -0.85 10.12 16.18
CA ALA A 417 -1.57 10.91 17.17
C ALA A 417 -0.62 11.33 18.30
N GLY A 418 -0.73 12.58 18.75
CA GLY A 418 0.20 13.15 19.73
C GLY A 418 1.61 13.19 19.16
N ASN A 419 2.51 12.38 19.72
CA ASN A 419 3.89 12.22 19.25
C ASN A 419 4.22 10.78 18.88
N THR A 420 3.20 10.00 18.51
CA THR A 420 3.34 8.56 18.43
C THR A 420 2.59 8.02 17.22
N ILE A 421 3.21 7.07 16.52
CA ILE A 421 2.57 6.30 15.47
C ILE A 421 1.97 5.07 16.13
N HIS A 422 0.68 4.86 15.90
CA HIS A 422 -0.09 3.75 16.40
C HIS A 422 -0.66 2.91 15.27
N GLY A 423 -0.76 1.61 15.51
CA GLY A 423 -1.57 0.73 14.71
C GLY A 423 -2.97 0.65 15.33
N LEU A 424 -4.00 0.78 14.50
CA LEU A 424 -5.41 0.71 14.88
C LEU A 424 -6.07 -0.48 14.18
N ALA A 425 -6.55 -1.46 14.96
CA ALA A 425 -7.35 -2.57 14.46
C ALA A 425 -8.82 -2.37 14.85
N ILE A 426 -9.72 -2.39 13.88
CA ILE A 426 -11.16 -2.17 14.07
C ILE A 426 -11.90 -3.46 13.71
N PRO A 427 -12.38 -4.22 14.70
CA PRO A 427 -13.12 -5.45 14.45
C PRO A 427 -14.34 -5.23 13.55
N HIS A 428 -14.64 -6.22 12.70
CA HIS A 428 -15.86 -6.24 11.88
C HIS A 428 -17.11 -6.48 12.72
N ILE A 429 -16.94 -7.16 13.87
CA ILE A 429 -17.98 -7.35 14.88
C ILE A 429 -18.21 -6.02 15.61
N VAL A 430 -19.42 -5.49 15.52
CA VAL A 430 -19.78 -4.14 16.00
C VAL A 430 -19.56 -3.97 17.51
N ASP A 431 -19.79 -5.02 18.29
CA ASP A 431 -19.70 -4.97 19.75
C ASP A 431 -18.26 -5.08 20.29
N GLN A 432 -17.28 -5.38 19.44
CA GLN A 432 -15.88 -5.43 19.85
C GLN A 432 -15.23 -4.05 19.69
N PRO A 433 -14.58 -3.52 20.74
CA PRO A 433 -13.95 -2.21 20.67
C PRO A 433 -12.71 -2.26 19.77
N PRO A 434 -12.39 -1.16 19.07
CA PRO A 434 -11.09 -1.02 18.40
C PRO A 434 -9.91 -1.20 19.35
N HIS A 435 -8.83 -1.75 18.82
CA HIS A 435 -7.56 -1.94 19.52
C HIS A 435 -6.54 -0.95 18.96
N LEU A 436 -5.98 -0.11 19.83
CA LEU A 436 -4.87 0.79 19.50
C LEU A 436 -3.57 0.22 20.07
N ARG A 437 -2.51 0.21 19.27
CA ARG A 437 -1.18 -0.28 19.65
C ARG A 437 -0.12 0.76 19.31
N GLU A 438 0.76 1.06 20.25
CA GLU A 438 1.93 1.89 19.97
C GLU A 438 2.93 1.18 19.05
N LEU A 439 3.39 1.87 18.00
CA LEU A 439 4.38 1.35 17.05
C LEU A 439 5.72 2.07 17.18
N VAL A 440 5.69 3.41 17.16
CA VAL A 440 6.90 4.25 17.17
C VAL A 440 6.62 5.54 17.94
N ASP A 441 7.43 5.84 18.94
CA ASP A 441 7.49 7.17 19.56
C ASP A 441 8.39 8.09 18.74
N ILE A 442 7.86 9.25 18.35
CA ILE A 442 8.57 10.28 17.60
C ILE A 442 8.77 11.57 18.42
N SER A 443 8.60 11.53 19.73
CA SER A 443 8.81 12.65 20.66
C SER A 443 10.19 13.32 20.55
N GLY A 444 11.21 12.56 20.13
CA GLY A 444 12.58 13.06 19.90
C GLY A 444 12.79 13.80 18.57
N LEU A 445 11.84 13.76 17.65
CA LEU A 445 11.90 14.56 16.43
C LEU A 445 11.45 15.99 16.77
N GLU A 446 12.32 16.98 16.58
CA GLU A 446 12.01 18.38 16.90
C GLU A 446 10.62 18.77 16.36
N LEU A 447 9.79 19.39 17.22
CA LEU A 447 8.38 19.76 17.00
C LEU A 447 8.13 20.74 15.82
N GLY A 448 9.14 20.93 14.98
CA GLY A 448 9.08 21.62 13.71
C GLY A 448 8.57 20.79 12.53
N CYS A 449 7.96 19.62 12.72
CA CYS A 449 7.37 18.87 11.61
C CYS A 449 6.35 19.72 10.83
N ILE A 450 6.51 19.83 9.51
CA ILE A 450 5.58 20.56 8.62
C ILE A 450 4.52 19.60 8.09
N THR A 451 4.94 18.45 7.56
CA THR A 451 4.04 17.49 6.92
C THR A 451 4.42 16.06 7.26
N LEU A 452 3.41 15.19 7.27
CA LEU A 452 3.53 13.77 7.55
C LEU A 452 2.61 13.01 6.57
N SER A 453 3.08 11.86 6.10
CA SER A 453 2.25 10.85 5.45
C SER A 453 2.56 9.50 6.09
N VAL A 454 1.54 8.78 6.56
CA VAL A 454 1.69 7.43 7.12
C VAL A 454 1.11 6.40 6.15
N GLY A 455 1.92 5.41 5.80
CA GLY A 455 1.52 4.15 5.17
C GLY A 455 1.22 3.10 6.24
N PHE A 456 1.07 1.85 5.83
CA PHE A 456 0.77 0.73 6.73
C PHE A 456 2.00 0.20 7.47
N GLU A 457 3.20 0.30 6.87
CA GLU A 457 4.47 -0.14 7.49
C GLU A 457 5.52 0.97 7.49
N LYS A 458 5.25 2.08 6.81
CA LYS A 458 6.23 3.14 6.59
C LYS A 458 5.61 4.50 6.86
N ALA A 459 6.44 5.47 7.23
CA ALA A 459 6.03 6.87 7.31
C ALA A 459 7.07 7.79 6.73
N PHE A 460 6.58 8.88 6.15
CA PHE A 460 7.38 9.96 5.59
C PHE A 460 7.08 11.25 6.37
N ILE A 461 8.13 11.84 6.93
CA ILE A 461 8.06 13.08 7.71
C ILE A 461 8.88 14.14 7.01
N GLN A 462 8.32 15.34 6.83
CA GLN A 462 9.07 16.50 6.35
C GLN A 462 9.16 17.56 7.47
N HIS A 463 10.39 17.94 7.79
CA HIS A 463 10.74 18.90 8.83
C HIS A 463 10.77 20.34 8.31
N ARG A 464 10.75 21.29 9.24
CA ARG A 464 10.82 22.73 8.97
C ARG A 464 12.09 23.16 8.25
N ASP A 465 13.20 22.53 8.57
CA ASP A 465 14.51 22.78 7.97
C ASP A 465 14.69 22.15 6.58
N ARG A 466 13.58 21.68 5.98
CA ARG A 466 13.56 20.98 4.68
C ARG A 466 14.18 19.60 4.70
N SER A 467 14.52 19.09 5.88
CA SER A 467 14.92 17.71 5.97
C SER A 467 13.70 16.78 5.93
N ILE A 468 13.93 15.53 5.55
CA ILE A 468 12.91 14.49 5.64
C ILE A 468 13.37 13.39 6.58
N SER A 469 12.44 12.68 7.21
CA SER A 469 12.71 11.42 7.90
C SER A 469 11.85 10.32 7.31
N ARG A 470 12.47 9.17 7.14
CA ARG A 470 11.82 7.92 6.71
C ARG A 470 11.75 7.01 7.92
N LEU A 471 10.56 6.49 8.20
CA LEU A 471 10.35 5.54 9.28
C LEU A 471 9.85 4.23 8.67
N LYS A 472 10.35 3.12 9.19
CA LYS A 472 9.82 1.78 8.95
C LYS A 472 9.44 1.18 10.29
N PHE A 473 8.29 0.53 10.34
CA PHE A 473 7.80 -0.17 11.51
C PHE A 473 7.07 -1.44 11.07
N SER A 474 6.91 -2.36 12.01
CA SER A 474 6.16 -3.60 11.78
C SER A 474 5.27 -3.83 12.98
N TRP A 475 4.13 -4.47 12.76
CA TRP A 475 3.26 -4.87 13.85
C TRP A 475 2.46 -6.11 13.49
N ASP A 476 2.44 -7.06 14.42
CA ASP A 476 1.64 -8.27 14.27
C ASP A 476 0.16 -7.92 14.40
N LYS A 477 -0.53 -8.06 13.28
CA LYS A 477 -1.97 -7.80 13.11
C LYS A 477 -2.84 -8.58 14.08
N ARG A 478 -2.41 -9.79 14.48
CA ARG A 478 -3.25 -10.67 15.29
C ARG A 478 -3.21 -10.32 16.77
N GLY A 479 -2.37 -9.38 17.21
CA GLY A 479 -2.33 -8.94 18.61
C GLY A 479 -1.96 -10.05 19.61
N ILE A 480 -1.47 -11.21 19.15
CA ILE A 480 -1.22 -12.39 20.00
C ILE A 480 0.23 -12.44 20.51
N GLN A 481 1.17 -11.72 19.90
CA GLN A 481 2.55 -11.66 20.40
C GLN A 481 2.95 -10.28 20.92
N GLU A 482 3.61 -10.30 22.09
CA GLU A 482 4.43 -9.19 22.59
C GLU A 482 5.45 -8.85 21.49
N VAL A 483 5.18 -7.75 20.78
CA VAL A 483 6.10 -7.22 19.79
C VAL A 483 7.24 -6.60 20.58
N LYS A 484 8.47 -7.05 20.31
CA LYS A 484 9.66 -6.34 20.77
C LYS A 484 9.52 -4.89 20.29
N PRO A 485 9.73 -3.87 21.15
CA PRO A 485 9.68 -2.47 20.73
C PRO A 485 10.46 -2.35 19.44
N ALA A 486 9.83 -1.78 18.40
CA ALA A 486 10.45 -1.68 17.09
C ALA A 486 11.84 -1.11 17.31
N SER A 487 12.88 -1.86 16.90
CA SER A 487 14.24 -1.33 16.91
C SER A 487 14.16 -0.02 16.14
N SER A 488 14.39 1.10 16.82
CA SER A 488 14.27 2.43 16.22
C SER A 488 15.09 2.43 14.94
N CYS A 489 14.44 2.38 13.78
CA CYS A 489 15.15 2.53 12.53
C CYS A 489 15.84 3.89 12.54
N PRO A 490 17.07 4.00 12.03
CA PRO A 490 17.76 5.28 11.98
C PRO A 490 16.89 6.30 11.26
N THR A 491 16.63 7.41 11.95
CA THR A 491 16.00 8.58 11.35
C THR A 491 16.98 9.16 10.34
N ILE A 492 16.73 8.92 9.06
CA ILE A 492 17.60 9.42 8.00
C ILE A 492 17.13 10.80 7.56
N THR A 493 17.97 11.80 7.81
CA THR A 493 17.70 13.22 7.57
C THR A 493 18.29 13.67 6.24
N VAL A 494 17.48 13.78 5.18
CA VAL A 494 17.94 14.28 3.86
C VAL A 494 17.72 15.77 3.74
N LYS A 495 18.80 16.57 3.62
CA LYS A 495 18.70 18.03 3.43
C LYS A 495 18.36 18.40 1.98
N GLY A 496 17.66 19.52 1.82
CA GLY A 496 17.39 20.10 0.49
C GLY A 496 16.15 19.54 -0.19
N TYR A 497 15.25 18.87 0.54
CA TYR A 497 13.98 18.45 -0.01
C TYR A 497 13.18 19.68 -0.48
N PRO A 498 12.56 19.66 -1.68
CA PRO A 498 11.78 20.80 -2.17
C PRO A 498 10.68 21.15 -1.18
N THR A 499 10.85 22.26 -0.44
CA THR A 499 9.82 22.67 0.51
C THR A 499 8.63 23.24 -0.21
N THR A 500 7.48 22.96 0.36
CA THR A 500 6.22 23.53 -0.08
C THR A 500 5.66 24.47 0.98
N LEU A 501 6.53 25.13 1.75
CA LEU A 501 6.15 26.16 2.72
C LEU A 501 5.09 27.10 2.11
N ASN A 502 4.02 27.37 2.87
CA ASN A 502 2.87 28.22 2.53
C ASN A 502 1.73 27.57 1.71
N GLY A 503 0.96 26.68 2.35
CA GLY A 503 -0.36 26.27 1.86
C GLY A 503 -0.37 25.08 0.90
N ALA A 504 0.74 24.38 0.77
CA ALA A 504 0.82 23.19 -0.05
C ALA A 504 0.04 22.01 0.52
N ARG A 505 -0.36 21.13 -0.39
CA ARG A 505 -0.99 19.86 -0.07
C ARG A 505 0.00 18.93 0.62
N LEU A 506 -0.56 18.02 1.40
CA LEU A 506 0.22 16.96 2.04
C LEU A 506 0.96 16.10 1.01
N PRO A 507 2.10 15.51 1.40
CA PRO A 507 2.71 14.47 0.62
C PRO A 507 1.77 13.26 0.52
N LEU A 508 1.55 12.81 -0.71
CA LEU A 508 0.93 11.53 -1.02
C LEU A 508 2.03 10.48 -1.03
N LEU A 509 1.83 9.37 -0.34
CA LEU A 509 2.81 8.30 -0.18
C LEU A 509 2.25 7.02 -0.80
N ASP A 510 3.05 6.38 -1.66
CA ASP A 510 2.92 4.96 -2.00
C ASP A 510 4.14 4.24 -1.42
N GLU A 511 3.94 3.55 -0.30
CA GLU A 511 5.04 2.95 0.46
C GLU A 511 5.67 1.73 -0.23
N GLU A 512 4.95 1.10 -1.17
CA GLU A 512 5.37 -0.09 -1.91
C GLU A 512 6.38 0.26 -2.99
N THR A 513 6.14 1.35 -3.73
CA THR A 513 7.11 1.89 -4.69
C THR A 513 8.08 2.89 -4.05
N GLY A 514 7.85 3.25 -2.79
CA GLY A 514 8.63 4.27 -2.09
C GLY A 514 8.47 5.66 -2.69
N ARG A 515 7.33 5.92 -3.34
CA ARG A 515 7.08 7.15 -4.09
C ARG A 515 6.35 8.16 -3.21
N VAL A 516 6.86 9.38 -3.21
CA VAL A 516 6.26 10.52 -2.52
C VAL A 516 5.94 11.60 -3.55
N VAL A 517 4.69 12.03 -3.58
CA VAL A 517 4.21 13.09 -4.48
C VAL A 517 3.74 14.28 -3.68
N GLN A 518 4.22 15.47 -4.02
CA GLN A 518 3.84 16.69 -3.35
C GLN A 518 3.56 17.80 -4.36
N SER A 519 2.45 18.53 -4.16
CA SER A 519 2.17 19.73 -4.94
C SER A 519 2.89 20.93 -4.31
N SER A 520 3.58 21.70 -5.13
CA SER A 520 4.23 22.95 -4.77
C SER A 520 3.66 24.10 -5.61
N ARG A 521 4.05 25.34 -5.29
CA ARG A 521 3.68 26.52 -6.11
C ARG A 521 4.23 26.45 -7.54
N GLU A 522 5.30 25.69 -7.74
CA GLU A 522 5.99 25.58 -9.02
C GLU A 522 5.53 24.38 -9.85
N GLY A 523 4.64 23.54 -9.32
CA GLY A 523 4.13 22.35 -9.99
C GLY A 523 4.02 21.16 -9.05
N ILE A 524 4.29 19.97 -9.58
CA ILE A 524 4.26 18.73 -8.80
C ILE A 524 5.69 18.18 -8.73
N VAL A 525 6.10 17.82 -7.51
CA VAL A 525 7.37 17.17 -7.21
C VAL A 525 7.08 15.71 -6.90
N ILE A 526 7.81 14.82 -7.57
CA ILE A 526 7.84 13.39 -7.27
C ILE A 526 9.23 13.03 -6.82
N VAL A 527 9.28 12.28 -5.73
CA VAL A 527 10.50 11.68 -5.19
C VAL A 527 10.28 10.18 -5.08
N ASP A 528 11.13 9.40 -5.75
CA ASP A 528 11.21 7.96 -5.57
C ASP A 528 12.37 7.65 -4.61
N THR A 529 12.05 6.93 -3.53
CA THR A 529 13.04 6.40 -2.58
C THR A 529 13.57 5.02 -3.00
N ALA A 530 12.93 4.37 -3.98
CA ALA A 530 13.45 3.15 -4.58
C ALA A 530 14.82 3.38 -5.21
N LEU A 531 15.81 2.62 -4.77
CA LEU A 531 17.17 2.67 -5.31
C LEU A 531 17.11 2.28 -6.80
N LEU A 532 17.71 3.08 -7.67
CA LEU A 532 17.42 3.01 -9.10
C LEU A 532 18.10 1.74 -9.61
N TYR A 533 17.29 0.78 -10.04
CA TYR A 533 17.73 -0.21 -11.02
C TYR A 533 17.72 0.47 -12.38
N THR A 534 18.82 1.11 -12.76
CA THR A 534 18.96 1.59 -14.13
C THR A 534 19.15 0.39 -15.03
N THR A 535 18.11 0.05 -15.81
CA THR A 535 18.19 -0.97 -16.88
C THR A 535 18.98 -0.51 -18.10
N ASP A 536 19.58 0.68 -18.06
CA ASP A 536 20.54 1.09 -19.08
C ASP A 536 21.70 0.08 -19.04
N GLY A 537 21.70 -0.84 -20.00
CA GLY A 537 22.58 -2.01 -20.11
C GLY A 537 24.08 -1.69 -20.23
N LYS A 538 24.50 -0.51 -19.81
CA LYS A 538 25.90 -0.10 -19.64
C LYS A 538 26.38 -0.16 -18.20
N ASN A 539 25.51 -0.20 -17.17
CA ASN A 539 25.93 -0.29 -15.76
C ASN A 539 24.91 -1.06 -14.89
N GLU A 540 24.95 -2.40 -14.88
CA GLU A 540 24.22 -3.26 -13.92
C GLU A 540 24.84 -3.26 -12.50
N THR A 541 25.64 -2.25 -12.14
CA THR A 541 26.45 -2.24 -10.91
C THR A 541 25.80 -1.55 -9.70
N SER A 542 24.64 -0.89 -9.84
CA SER A 542 24.12 0.00 -8.77
C SER A 542 23.49 -0.69 -7.55
N ILE A 543 22.90 -1.89 -7.69
CA ILE A 543 22.30 -2.58 -6.52
C ILE A 543 23.36 -3.21 -5.61
N GLN A 544 24.52 -3.59 -6.16
CA GLN A 544 25.51 -4.37 -5.41
C GLN A 544 26.43 -3.55 -4.50
N SER A 545 26.46 -2.23 -4.62
CA SER A 545 27.25 -1.39 -3.71
C SER A 545 26.54 -1.10 -2.38
N ILE A 546 25.35 -1.66 -2.15
CA ILE A 546 24.46 -1.35 -1.01
C ILE A 546 24.30 -2.57 -0.08
N SER A 547 24.76 -3.75 -0.48
CA SER A 547 24.97 -4.93 0.39
C SER A 547 26.44 -5.04 0.77
#